data_AF-A3ZZH6-F1
#
_entry.id   AF-A3ZZH6-F1
#
_cell.length_a   1.000
_cell.length_b   1.000
_cell.length_c   1.000
_cell.angle_alpha   90.00
_cell.angle_beta   90.00
_cell.angle_gamma   90.00
#
_symmetry.space_group_name_H-M   'P 1'
#
loop_
_entity.id
_entity.type
_entity.pdbx_description
1 polymer ?
#
loop_
_entity_poly.entity_id
_entity_poly.type
_entity_poly.pdbx_seq_one_letter_code
_entity_poly.pdbx_strand_id
1 'polypeptide(L)'
;MNTNIRRNGTLLASLLAALSSLFAGCSCSQLTNPHAVRLGTDSTNLGELRKFCNLPADVQSCQWQTWSNMDDFGFGDWGLVAVVKLGNDAELAELGDPSPREHVVLFSREPTPAWLRDSTATMLEATDERGVYSIQGDTFEAGNIGKSPLLHGSIIKGPDNTWIITLHTM
;
A
#
# COMPACT_ATOMS: atom_id res chain seq x y z
N MET A 1 78.74 21.98 11.38
CA MET A 1 79.41 21.44 10.17
C MET A 1 78.73 20.13 9.79
N ASN A 2 78.40 19.98 8.50
CA ASN A 2 78.04 18.78 7.72
C ASN A 2 76.87 17.91 8.23
N THR A 3 75.68 17.96 7.63
CA THR A 3 75.20 17.37 6.34
C THR A 3 75.05 15.85 6.28
N ASN A 4 73.79 15.45 6.05
CA ASN A 4 73.30 14.37 5.18
C ASN A 4 73.46 12.89 5.61
N ILE A 5 72.33 12.17 5.59
CA ILE A 5 71.95 11.05 4.70
C ILE A 5 70.69 10.41 5.33
N ARG A 6 69.48 10.74 4.85
CA ARG A 6 68.67 10.04 3.83
C ARG A 6 68.29 8.59 4.14
N ARG A 7 66.95 8.41 4.21
CA ARG A 7 66.09 7.51 3.40
C ARG A 7 65.57 6.19 4.01
N ASN A 8 64.26 6.08 3.80
CA ASN A 8 63.48 4.91 3.38
C ASN A 8 62.97 3.94 4.46
N GLY A 9 61.66 4.00 4.66
CA GLY A 9 60.88 2.96 5.34
C GLY A 9 59.37 3.11 5.18
N THR A 10 58.88 3.79 4.15
CA THR A 10 57.47 3.80 3.72
C THR A 10 57.14 2.47 3.02
N LEU A 11 57.03 1.38 3.78
CA LEU A 11 56.58 0.07 3.29
C LEU A 11 55.87 -0.69 4.40
N LEU A 12 54.78 -0.16 4.95
CA LEU A 12 53.93 -0.91 5.89
C LEU A 12 52.46 -0.49 5.89
N ALA A 13 52.00 0.23 4.85
CA ALA A 13 50.63 0.77 4.79
C ALA A 13 49.71 0.09 3.77
N SER A 14 50.18 -0.90 3.01
CA SER A 14 49.42 -1.42 1.85
C SER A 14 49.03 -2.90 1.92
N LEU A 15 49.35 -3.64 2.99
CA LEU A 15 48.97 -5.07 3.08
C LEU A 15 47.73 -5.37 3.94
N LEU A 16 47.16 -4.40 4.65
CA LEU A 16 45.97 -4.61 5.50
C LEU A 16 44.64 -4.13 4.86
N ALA A 17 44.69 -3.47 3.70
CA ALA A 17 43.49 -2.95 3.04
C ALA A 17 42.84 -3.94 2.04
N ALA A 18 43.46 -5.08 1.76
CA ALA A 18 43.02 -6.01 0.72
C ALA A 18 42.25 -7.24 1.23
N LEU A 19 42.03 -7.37 2.55
CA LEU A 19 41.28 -8.50 3.13
C LEU A 19 39.86 -8.15 3.61
N SER A 20 39.43 -6.90 3.49
CA SER A 20 38.09 -6.46 3.91
C SER A 20 37.07 -6.44 2.76
N SER A 21 37.50 -6.71 1.53
CA SER A 21 36.67 -6.62 0.33
C SER A 21 35.93 -7.91 -0.03
N LEU A 22 36.15 -9.00 0.71
CA LEU A 22 35.62 -10.33 0.42
C LEU A 22 34.36 -10.72 1.21
N PHE A 23 33.80 -9.81 2.01
CA PHE A 23 32.51 -9.99 2.69
C PHE A 23 31.37 -9.16 2.08
N ALA A 24 31.53 -8.63 0.87
CA ALA A 24 30.41 -8.11 0.07
C ALA A 24 29.85 -9.24 -0.81
N GLY A 25 29.48 -10.36 -0.18
CA GLY A 25 28.97 -11.55 -0.84
C GLY A 25 27.67 -11.96 -0.19
N CYS A 26 26.58 -11.80 -0.95
CA CYS A 26 25.20 -12.14 -0.62
C CYS A 26 24.60 -11.37 0.56
N SER A 27 24.03 -10.21 0.23
CA SER A 27 22.77 -9.78 0.85
C SER A 27 21.93 -11.03 1.11
N CYS A 28 21.69 -11.35 2.39
CA CYS A 28 20.74 -12.38 2.77
C CYS A 28 19.50 -12.16 1.93
N SER A 29 19.25 -13.08 1.01
CA SER A 29 17.94 -13.26 0.41
C SER A 29 17.00 -13.30 1.61
N GLN A 30 16.26 -12.22 1.84
CA GLN A 30 15.15 -12.24 2.76
C GLN A 30 14.39 -13.51 2.37
N LEU A 31 14.22 -14.42 3.32
CA LEU A 31 13.20 -15.45 3.26
C LEU A 31 11.88 -14.67 3.24
N THR A 32 11.55 -14.11 2.07
CA THR A 32 10.28 -13.49 1.78
C THR A 32 9.32 -14.63 1.88
N ASN A 33 8.59 -14.69 2.99
CA ASN A 33 7.48 -15.60 3.16
C ASN A 33 6.67 -15.54 1.85
N PRO A 34 6.57 -16.65 1.09
CA PRO A 34 5.86 -16.63 -0.19
C PRO A 34 4.38 -16.27 0.00
N HIS A 35 3.88 -16.39 1.23
CA HIS A 35 2.55 -16.02 1.69
C HIS A 35 2.48 -14.62 2.33
N ALA A 36 3.52 -13.79 2.18
CA ALA A 36 3.46 -12.39 2.55
C ALA A 36 2.63 -11.61 1.52
N VAL A 37 1.87 -10.65 2.01
CA VAL A 37 1.13 -9.71 1.16
C VAL A 37 2.13 -8.92 0.33
N ARG A 38 1.98 -8.97 -1.00
CA ARG A 38 2.79 -8.18 -1.94
C ARG A 38 2.00 -6.95 -2.34
N LEU A 39 2.50 -5.78 -1.99
CA LEU A 39 1.93 -4.52 -2.43
C LEU A 39 2.47 -4.16 -3.83
N GLY A 40 1.58 -3.75 -4.73
CA GLY A 40 1.94 -3.13 -5.99
C GLY A 40 2.46 -1.71 -5.79
N THR A 41 2.83 -1.02 -6.86
CA THR A 41 3.12 0.42 -6.81
C THR A 41 1.81 1.19 -6.65
N ASP A 42 1.77 2.22 -5.81
CA ASP A 42 0.63 3.12 -5.77
C ASP A 42 0.60 4.01 -7.02
N SER A 43 -0.59 4.37 -7.46
CA SER A 43 -0.82 5.11 -8.69
C SER A 43 -1.91 6.14 -8.50
N THR A 44 -1.81 7.23 -9.25
CA THR A 44 -2.85 8.27 -9.34
C THR A 44 -3.55 8.26 -10.70
N ASN A 45 -3.28 7.24 -11.53
CA ASN A 45 -3.85 7.14 -12.87
C ASN A 45 -5.31 6.67 -12.82
N LEU A 46 -6.24 7.61 -12.98
CA LEU A 46 -7.68 7.35 -13.01
C LEU A 46 -8.08 6.42 -14.17
N GLY A 47 -7.43 6.52 -15.33
CA GLY A 47 -7.74 5.69 -16.49
C GLY A 47 -7.43 4.21 -16.25
N GLU A 48 -6.39 3.92 -15.47
CA GLU A 48 -6.06 2.56 -15.04
C GLU A 48 -7.01 2.06 -13.94
N LEU A 49 -7.33 2.89 -12.94
CA LEU A 49 -8.30 2.53 -11.91
C LEU A 49 -9.66 2.18 -12.50
N ARG A 50 -10.11 2.94 -13.52
CA ARG A 50 -11.34 2.67 -14.28
C ARG A 50 -11.33 1.35 -15.05
N LYS A 51 -10.20 0.64 -15.17
CA LYS A 51 -10.18 -0.73 -15.73
C LYS A 51 -10.72 -1.75 -14.73
N PHE A 52 -10.63 -1.48 -13.44
CA PHE A 52 -11.09 -2.35 -12.35
C PHE A 52 -12.46 -1.97 -11.82
N CYS A 53 -12.78 -0.66 -11.85
CA CYS A 53 -13.97 -0.09 -11.23
C CYS A 53 -14.84 0.72 -12.21
N ASN A 54 -16.15 0.69 -12.01
CA ASN A 54 -17.12 1.62 -12.59
C ASN A 54 -17.23 2.87 -11.70
N LEU A 55 -16.32 3.84 -11.89
CA LEU A 55 -16.32 5.07 -11.08
C LEU A 55 -17.22 6.17 -11.67
N PRO A 56 -17.79 7.06 -10.83
CA PRO A 56 -18.50 8.27 -11.29
C PRO A 56 -17.67 9.09 -12.28
N ALA A 57 -18.33 9.84 -13.16
CA ALA A 57 -17.64 10.62 -14.19
C ALA A 57 -16.84 11.80 -13.62
N ASP A 58 -17.23 12.32 -12.46
CA ASP A 58 -16.75 13.55 -11.83
C ASP A 58 -15.64 13.33 -10.79
N VAL A 59 -14.93 12.21 -10.85
CA VAL A 59 -13.74 11.97 -10.02
C VAL A 59 -12.69 13.05 -10.30
N GLN A 60 -12.36 13.84 -9.28
CA GLN A 60 -11.37 14.92 -9.33
C GLN A 60 -9.94 14.41 -9.11
N SER A 61 -9.78 13.46 -8.18
CA SER A 61 -8.49 12.86 -7.88
C SER A 61 -8.66 11.42 -7.41
N CYS A 62 -7.61 10.63 -7.58
CA CYS A 62 -7.53 9.29 -7.02
C CYS A 62 -6.10 8.94 -6.63
N GLN A 63 -5.97 8.09 -5.62
CA GLN A 63 -4.75 7.34 -5.32
C GLN A 63 -5.14 5.90 -4.99
N TRP A 64 -4.47 4.93 -5.59
CA TRP A 64 -4.84 3.53 -5.47
C TRP A 64 -3.63 2.62 -5.54
N GLN A 65 -3.77 1.42 -4.98
CA GLN A 65 -2.73 0.40 -4.96
C GLN A 65 -3.37 -0.98 -5.00
N THR A 66 -2.75 -1.91 -5.69
CA THR A 66 -3.15 -3.32 -5.66
C THR A 66 -2.33 -4.08 -4.63
N TRP A 67 -2.84 -5.21 -4.19
CA TRP A 67 -2.10 -6.17 -3.40
C TRP A 67 -2.41 -7.58 -3.90
N SER A 68 -1.51 -8.51 -3.61
CA SER A 68 -1.74 -9.93 -3.84
C SER A 68 -1.17 -10.74 -2.69
N ASN A 69 -1.86 -11.81 -2.30
CA ASN A 69 -1.38 -12.79 -1.35
C ASN A 69 -1.46 -14.17 -2.00
N MET A 70 -0.48 -15.04 -1.77
CA MET A 70 -0.56 -16.45 -2.20
C MET A 70 -0.73 -17.34 -0.98
N ASP A 71 -1.65 -18.30 -1.07
CA ASP A 71 -1.82 -19.36 -0.07
C ASP A 71 -0.82 -20.51 -0.26
N ASP A 72 -0.87 -21.47 0.66
CA ASP A 72 -0.01 -22.67 0.68
C ASP A 72 -0.25 -23.62 -0.52
N PHE A 73 -1.37 -23.44 -1.24
CA PHE A 73 -1.82 -24.31 -2.33
C PHE A 73 -1.61 -23.69 -3.72
N GLY A 74 -1.05 -22.48 -3.78
CA GLY A 74 -0.80 -21.77 -5.03
C GLY A 74 -1.99 -20.96 -5.55
N PHE A 75 -3.08 -20.88 -4.80
CA PHE A 75 -4.17 -19.94 -5.04
C PHE A 75 -3.83 -18.62 -4.36
N GLY A 76 -4.28 -17.50 -4.92
CA GLY A 76 -3.93 -16.22 -4.37
C GLY A 76 -5.06 -15.22 -4.42
N ASP A 77 -5.21 -14.50 -3.33
CA ASP A 77 -6.08 -13.34 -3.26
C ASP A 77 -5.41 -12.19 -3.99
N TRP A 78 -6.19 -11.48 -4.78
CA TRP A 78 -5.83 -10.19 -5.31
C TRP A 78 -6.77 -9.16 -4.72
N GLY A 79 -6.28 -7.96 -4.45
CA GLY A 79 -7.15 -6.86 -4.11
C GLY A 79 -6.61 -5.50 -4.53
N LEU A 80 -7.46 -4.52 -4.32
CA LEU A 80 -7.26 -3.12 -4.65
C LEU A 80 -7.83 -2.27 -3.54
N VAL A 81 -7.09 -1.25 -3.14
CA VAL A 81 -7.59 -0.16 -2.32
C VAL A 81 -7.41 1.14 -3.11
N ALA A 82 -8.43 1.99 -3.08
CA ALA A 82 -8.41 3.28 -3.72
C ALA A 82 -9.06 4.33 -2.82
N VAL A 83 -8.47 5.52 -2.80
CA VAL A 83 -9.11 6.74 -2.30
C VAL A 83 -9.44 7.59 -3.50
N VAL A 84 -10.70 7.99 -3.65
CA VAL A 84 -11.16 8.87 -4.73
C VAL A 84 -11.88 10.07 -4.14
N LYS A 85 -11.64 11.25 -4.72
CA LYS A 85 -12.37 12.48 -4.38
C LYS A 85 -13.29 12.84 -5.53
N LEU A 86 -14.57 13.00 -5.24
CA LEU A 86 -15.58 13.37 -6.22
C LEU A 86 -15.83 14.87 -6.23
N GLY A 87 -16.19 15.40 -7.40
CA GLY A 87 -16.42 16.83 -7.59
C GLY A 87 -17.76 17.31 -7.08
N ASN A 88 -18.77 16.48 -7.21
CA ASN A 88 -20.06 16.66 -6.56
C ASN A 88 -20.30 15.49 -5.61
N ASP A 89 -21.34 15.62 -4.79
CA ASP A 89 -21.88 14.45 -4.12
C ASP A 89 -22.58 13.59 -5.19
N ALA A 90 -21.78 12.80 -5.93
CA ALA A 90 -22.29 11.93 -6.98
C ALA A 90 -23.30 10.94 -6.35
N GLU A 91 -24.37 10.67 -7.09
CA GLU A 91 -25.60 10.03 -6.61
C GLU A 91 -25.34 8.76 -5.78
N LEU A 92 -25.32 8.94 -4.45
CA LEU A 92 -25.42 7.89 -3.43
C LEU A 92 -26.52 6.86 -3.73
N ALA A 93 -27.54 7.25 -4.50
CA ALA A 93 -28.65 6.41 -4.90
C ALA A 93 -28.22 5.11 -5.65
N GLU A 94 -27.10 5.12 -6.37
CA GLU A 94 -26.62 3.93 -7.08
C GLU A 94 -25.92 2.90 -6.18
N LEU A 95 -25.45 3.32 -4.99
CA LEU A 95 -24.80 2.45 -4.01
C LEU A 95 -25.81 1.69 -3.14
N GLY A 96 -27.08 2.09 -3.17
CA GLY A 96 -28.14 1.52 -2.33
C GLY A 96 -28.08 2.01 -0.89
N ASP A 97 -28.71 1.25 0.01
CA ASP A 97 -28.75 1.58 1.42
C ASP A 97 -27.39 1.28 2.10
N PRO A 98 -26.91 2.15 3.00
CA PRO A 98 -25.70 1.89 3.76
C PRO A 98 -25.87 0.62 4.59
N SER A 99 -24.86 -0.24 4.56
CA SER A 99 -24.78 -1.41 5.40
C SER A 99 -24.62 -0.97 6.86
N PRO A 100 -25.41 -1.51 7.80
CA PRO A 100 -25.31 -1.18 9.23
C PRO A 100 -24.02 -1.70 9.90
N ARG A 101 -23.10 -2.29 9.13
CA ARG A 101 -21.87 -2.86 9.67
C ARG A 101 -20.82 -1.77 9.91
N GLU A 102 -20.47 -1.55 11.16
CA GLU A 102 -19.19 -0.96 11.54
C GLU A 102 -18.07 -1.89 11.06
N HIS A 103 -17.31 -1.49 10.05
CA HIS A 103 -16.09 -2.23 9.70
C HIS A 103 -14.88 -1.32 9.57
N VAL A 104 -14.01 -1.50 10.55
CA VAL A 104 -12.58 -1.32 10.46
C VAL A 104 -12.01 -2.42 9.59
N VAL A 105 -11.56 -2.11 8.37
CA VAL A 105 -10.54 -2.95 7.72
C VAL A 105 -9.63 -2.08 6.88
N LEU A 106 -8.38 -1.95 7.31
CA LEU A 106 -7.27 -1.74 6.40
C LEU A 106 -6.12 -2.66 6.79
N PHE A 107 -5.92 -3.67 5.93
CA PHE A 107 -4.83 -4.64 5.97
C PHE A 107 -4.64 -5.30 7.35
N SER A 108 -5.49 -6.29 7.67
CA SER A 108 -5.39 -7.10 8.90
C SER A 108 -4.10 -7.91 9.04
N ARG A 109 -3.11 -7.75 8.15
CA ARG A 109 -1.88 -8.55 8.16
C ARG A 109 -0.56 -7.81 8.05
N GLU A 110 -0.46 -6.63 7.44
CA GLU A 110 0.81 -5.89 7.29
C GLU A 110 0.53 -4.39 7.12
N PRO A 111 1.45 -3.47 7.47
CA PRO A 111 1.09 -2.11 7.82
C PRO A 111 0.36 -1.40 6.69
N THR A 112 -0.76 -0.74 7.04
CA THR A 112 -1.49 0.18 6.17
C THR A 112 -0.50 1.08 5.43
N PRO A 113 -0.55 1.13 4.08
CA PRO A 113 0.35 1.95 3.30
C PRO A 113 0.33 3.40 3.79
N ALA A 114 1.52 4.02 3.89
CA ALA A 114 1.64 5.39 4.42
C ALA A 114 0.74 6.37 3.66
N TRP A 115 0.69 6.25 2.33
CA TRP A 115 -0.15 7.08 1.48
C TRP A 115 -1.63 6.98 1.82
N LEU A 116 -2.10 5.79 2.20
CA LEU A 116 -3.50 5.55 2.51
C LEU A 116 -3.83 6.21 3.84
N ARG A 117 -2.97 6.03 4.85
CA ARG A 117 -3.10 6.73 6.13
C ARG A 117 -3.13 8.25 5.96
N ASP A 118 -2.24 8.79 5.11
CA ASP A 118 -2.16 10.22 4.86
C ASP A 118 -3.41 10.73 4.12
N SER A 119 -3.92 9.94 3.17
CA SER A 119 -5.12 10.27 2.38
C SER A 119 -6.43 10.18 3.19
N THR A 120 -6.47 9.34 4.22
CA THR A 120 -7.67 9.11 5.04
C THR A 120 -7.54 9.70 6.43
N ALA A 121 -6.54 10.54 6.71
CA ALA A 121 -6.20 11.01 8.05
C ALA A 121 -7.38 11.67 8.79
N THR A 122 -8.28 12.33 8.07
CA THR A 122 -9.49 12.97 8.64
C THR A 122 -10.61 11.99 8.99
N MET A 123 -10.51 10.75 8.51
CA MET A 123 -11.48 9.66 8.73
C MET A 123 -10.96 8.63 9.73
N LEU A 124 -9.68 8.69 10.11
CA LEU A 124 -9.09 7.73 11.01
C LEU A 124 -9.45 8.01 12.47
N GLU A 125 -9.89 6.98 13.17
CA GLU A 125 -10.05 6.98 14.61
C GLU A 125 -9.17 5.88 15.21
N ALA A 126 -8.54 6.17 16.35
CA ALA A 126 -7.71 5.20 17.03
C ALA A 126 -8.61 4.15 17.70
N THR A 127 -8.26 2.87 17.53
CA THR A 127 -8.92 1.80 18.28
C THR A 127 -8.17 1.52 19.58
N ASP A 128 -8.73 0.67 20.44
CA ASP A 128 -8.06 0.18 21.65
C ASP A 128 -6.81 -0.67 21.34
N GLU A 129 -6.67 -1.15 20.11
CA GLU A 129 -5.52 -1.92 19.65
C GLU A 129 -4.42 -1.01 19.11
N ARG A 130 -3.21 -1.15 19.66
CA ARG A 130 -2.06 -0.30 19.29
C ARG A 130 -1.71 -0.49 17.81
N GLY A 131 -1.82 0.60 17.05
CA GLY A 131 -1.48 0.62 15.63
C GLY A 131 -2.62 0.20 14.71
N VAL A 132 -3.80 -0.04 15.27
CA VAL A 132 -5.03 -0.33 14.53
C VAL A 132 -5.91 0.92 14.54
N TYR A 133 -6.39 1.30 13.35
CA TYR A 133 -7.23 2.47 13.14
C TYR A 133 -8.54 2.06 12.49
N SER A 134 -9.64 2.60 12.99
CA SER A 134 -10.95 2.56 12.33
C SER A 134 -11.04 3.68 11.30
N ILE A 135 -11.81 3.45 10.24
CA ILE A 135 -12.21 4.50 9.31
C ILE A 135 -13.68 4.79 9.57
N GLN A 136 -14.00 6.04 9.87
CA GLN A 136 -15.36 6.52 10.02
C GLN A 136 -15.98 6.88 8.66
N GLY A 137 -17.21 6.42 8.43
CA GLY A 137 -17.98 6.75 7.23
C GLY A 137 -19.12 5.78 6.96
N ASP A 138 -20.04 6.18 6.08
CA ASP A 138 -21.12 5.31 5.63
C ASP A 138 -20.55 4.21 4.73
N THR A 139 -20.84 2.95 5.06
CA THR A 139 -20.29 1.79 4.35
C THR A 139 -21.30 1.19 3.40
N PHE A 140 -20.92 0.93 2.16
CA PHE A 140 -21.73 0.34 1.10
C PHE A 140 -21.04 -0.89 0.53
N GLU A 141 -21.82 -1.83 -0.03
CA GLU A 141 -21.23 -2.95 -0.77
C GLU A 141 -20.67 -2.48 -2.12
N ALA A 142 -19.48 -2.96 -2.48
CA ALA A 142 -18.82 -2.56 -3.73
C ALA A 142 -19.32 -3.32 -4.98
N GLY A 143 -20.38 -4.13 -4.85
CA GLY A 143 -20.85 -5.05 -5.90
C GLY A 143 -21.17 -4.38 -7.24
N ASN A 144 -21.68 -3.15 -7.21
CA ASN A 144 -22.00 -2.38 -8.43
C ASN A 144 -20.79 -1.61 -9.00
N ILE A 145 -19.73 -1.43 -8.21
CA ILE A 145 -18.53 -0.71 -8.62
C ILE A 145 -17.48 -1.64 -9.23
N GLY A 146 -17.35 -2.89 -8.75
CA GLY A 146 -16.43 -3.86 -9.35
C GLY A 146 -16.84 -4.23 -10.78
N LYS A 147 -15.90 -4.22 -11.73
CA LYS A 147 -16.16 -4.65 -13.12
C LYS A 147 -16.20 -6.17 -13.31
N SER A 148 -15.76 -6.92 -12.32
CA SER A 148 -15.73 -8.39 -12.35
C SER A 148 -16.65 -8.94 -11.28
N PRO A 149 -17.45 -9.98 -11.59
CA PRO A 149 -18.31 -10.64 -10.60
C PRO A 149 -17.51 -11.39 -9.52
N LEU A 150 -16.19 -11.55 -9.72
CA LEU A 150 -15.29 -12.16 -8.73
C LEU A 150 -14.75 -11.13 -7.71
N LEU A 151 -15.01 -9.84 -7.93
CA LEU A 151 -14.54 -8.79 -7.03
C LEU A 151 -15.63 -8.48 -6.02
N HIS A 152 -15.26 -8.63 -4.75
CA HIS A 152 -16.07 -8.29 -3.58
C HIS A 152 -15.41 -7.13 -2.83
N GLY A 153 -16.15 -6.47 -1.95
CA GLY A 153 -15.57 -5.47 -1.06
C GLY A 153 -16.55 -4.39 -0.65
N SER A 154 -16.02 -3.26 -0.22
CA SER A 154 -16.80 -2.17 0.35
C SER A 154 -16.36 -0.81 -0.15
N ILE A 155 -17.27 0.15 -0.03
CA ILE A 155 -17.03 1.56 -0.24
C ILE A 155 -17.33 2.26 1.07
N ILE A 156 -16.40 3.05 1.57
CA ILE A 156 -16.61 3.91 2.74
C ILE A 156 -16.69 5.34 2.22
N LYS A 157 -17.86 5.97 2.37
CA LYS A 157 -18.04 7.39 2.08
C LYS A 157 -17.63 8.20 3.31
N GLY A 158 -16.59 9.01 3.12
CA GLY A 158 -16.11 9.99 4.08
C GLY A 158 -16.63 11.41 3.82
N PRO A 159 -16.13 12.36 4.62
CA PRO A 159 -16.40 13.78 4.40
C PRO A 159 -15.83 14.26 3.06
N ASP A 160 -16.29 15.44 2.62
CA ASP A 160 -15.80 16.14 1.42
C ASP A 160 -15.84 15.30 0.12
N ASN A 161 -16.85 14.43 0.00
CA ASN A 161 -17.04 13.52 -1.13
C ASN A 161 -15.84 12.60 -1.40
N THR A 162 -15.18 12.17 -0.32
CA THR A 162 -14.09 11.19 -0.37
C THR A 162 -14.66 9.80 -0.27
N TRP A 163 -14.35 8.92 -1.20
CA TRP A 163 -14.68 7.49 -1.11
C TRP A 163 -13.41 6.66 -0.96
N ILE A 164 -13.46 5.70 -0.04
CA ILE A 164 -12.44 4.65 0.10
C ILE A 164 -13.05 3.37 -0.45
N ILE A 165 -12.49 2.86 -1.53
CA ILE A 165 -12.96 1.68 -2.24
C ILE A 165 -12.00 0.55 -1.95
N THR A 166 -12.52 -0.56 -1.44
CA THR A 166 -11.79 -1.82 -1.29
C THR A 166 -12.42 -2.86 -2.20
N LEU A 167 -11.61 -3.54 -2.99
CA LEU A 167 -12.01 -4.66 -3.83
C LEU A 167 -11.04 -5.83 -3.60
N HIS A 168 -11.53 -7.06 -3.61
CA HIS A 168 -10.72 -8.26 -3.51
C HIS A 168 -11.40 -9.48 -4.12
N THR A 169 -10.59 -10.44 -4.55
CA THR A 169 -11.04 -11.81 -4.84
C THR A 169 -11.10 -12.59 -3.53
N MET A 170 -12.05 -13.54 -3.44
CA MET A 170 -12.12 -14.54 -2.37
C MET A 170 -11.51 -15.87 -2.81
#